data_AF-A0A0F3KA91-F1
#
_entry.id   AF-A0A0F3KA91-F1
#
_cell.length_a   1.000
_cell.length_b   1.000
_cell.length_c   1.000
_cell.angle_alpha   90.00
_cell.angle_beta   90.00
_cell.angle_gamma   90.00
#
_symmetry.space_group_name_H-M   'P 1'
#
loop_
_entity.id
_entity.type
_entity.pdbx_description
1 polymer ?
#
loop_
_entity_poly.entity_id
_entity_poly.type
_entity_poly.pdbx_seq_one_letter_code
_entity_poly.pdbx_strand_id
1 'polypeptide(L)'
;SSNAVPATKSGWYLNLSNPLGERVVVTPALDSSSNTVSFSTLIPTANDPCTTSSSGSLIALDGATGTAAYGVSIGTSTYSLGNGYTLAGSRVTGAATSGALSTAASISGGMAYPPGQVNASGATPGYSIPTARRRSWRVLNTGY
;
A
#
# COMPACT_ATOMS: atom_id res chain seq x y z
N SER A 1 -1.41 -17.87 3.88
CA SER A 1 -0.65 -18.90 3.12
C SER A 1 0.60 -18.25 2.53
N SER A 2 1.69 -18.99 2.30
CA SER A 2 2.96 -18.40 1.80
C SER A 2 2.97 -18.14 0.29
N ASN A 3 2.01 -18.69 -0.49
CA ASN A 3 1.93 -18.66 -1.96
C ASN A 3 3.29 -18.46 -2.65
N ALA A 4 4.26 -19.29 -2.27
CA ALA A 4 5.62 -19.14 -2.76
C ALA A 4 5.63 -19.36 -4.28
N VAL A 5 6.32 -18.48 -5.00
CA VAL A 5 6.52 -18.64 -6.45
C VAL A 5 7.38 -19.91 -6.66
N PRO A 6 6.89 -20.92 -7.40
CA PRO A 6 7.68 -22.11 -7.67
C PRO A 6 8.98 -21.77 -8.39
N ALA A 7 10.07 -22.48 -8.11
CA ALA A 7 11.37 -22.25 -8.76
C ALA A 7 11.34 -22.40 -10.30
N THR A 8 10.31 -23.04 -10.85
CA THR A 8 10.06 -23.15 -12.30
C THR A 8 9.35 -21.93 -12.91
N LYS A 9 9.06 -20.91 -12.11
CA LYS A 9 8.40 -19.67 -12.52
C LYS A 9 9.31 -18.49 -12.24
N SER A 10 9.26 -17.48 -13.10
CA SER A 10 10.09 -16.28 -12.97
C SER A 10 9.49 -15.19 -12.09
N GLY A 11 8.29 -15.40 -11.53
CA GLY A 11 7.63 -14.41 -10.69
C GLY A 11 6.14 -14.63 -10.52
N TRP A 12 5.47 -13.58 -10.05
CA TRP A 12 4.04 -13.50 -9.80
C TRP A 12 3.44 -12.31 -10.56
N TYR A 13 2.11 -12.30 -10.66
CA TYR A 13 1.36 -11.16 -11.17
C TYR A 13 0.10 -10.98 -10.34
N LEU A 14 -0.37 -9.74 -10.26
CA LEU A 14 -1.68 -9.40 -9.69
C LEU A 14 -2.57 -8.90 -10.82
N ASN A 15 -3.70 -9.57 -11.04
CA ASN A 15 -4.69 -9.13 -12.02
C ASN A 15 -5.64 -8.11 -11.38
N LEU A 16 -5.65 -6.88 -11.89
CA LEU A 16 -6.59 -5.83 -11.49
C LEU A 16 -7.83 -5.89 -12.38
N SER A 17 -8.69 -6.87 -12.11
CA SER A 17 -9.88 -7.15 -12.96
C SER A 17 -11.20 -6.72 -12.33
N ASN A 18 -11.20 -6.22 -11.10
CA ASN A 18 -12.41 -5.79 -10.41
C ASN A 18 -12.13 -4.57 -9.51
N PRO A 19 -12.56 -3.36 -9.92
CA PRO A 19 -13.37 -3.06 -11.11
C PRO A 19 -12.56 -3.10 -12.41
N LEU A 20 -13.26 -3.24 -13.54
CA LEU A 20 -12.64 -3.22 -14.87
C LEU A 20 -11.91 -1.89 -15.13
N GLY A 21 -10.72 -1.97 -15.71
CA GLY A 21 -9.92 -0.80 -16.10
C GLY A 21 -9.12 -0.17 -14.95
N GLU A 22 -9.17 -0.74 -13.74
CA GLU A 22 -8.26 -0.37 -12.67
C GLU A 22 -6.81 -0.60 -13.09
N ARG A 23 -5.96 0.38 -12.82
CA ARG A 23 -4.57 0.37 -13.28
C ARG A 23 -3.62 1.00 -12.27
N VAL A 24 -2.38 0.54 -12.28
CA VAL A 24 -1.29 1.20 -11.57
C VAL A 24 -0.83 2.38 -12.43
N VAL A 25 -0.99 3.60 -11.90
CA VAL A 25 -0.58 4.86 -12.58
C VAL A 25 0.54 5.59 -11.84
N VAL A 26 0.98 5.04 -10.71
CA VAL A 26 2.11 5.55 -9.94
C VAL A 26 3.26 4.55 -9.98
N THR A 27 4.48 5.04 -9.85
CA THR A 27 5.64 4.20 -9.57
C THR A 27 5.44 3.50 -8.21
N PRO A 28 5.43 2.17 -8.16
CA PRO A 28 5.38 1.43 -6.91
C PRO A 28 6.59 1.73 -6.03
N ALA A 29 6.39 1.78 -4.71
CA ALA A 29 7.43 1.93 -3.73
C ALA A 29 7.83 0.57 -3.16
N LEU A 30 9.13 0.26 -3.20
CA LEU A 30 9.71 -0.93 -2.58
C LEU A 30 10.36 -0.54 -1.24
N ASP A 31 9.91 -1.17 -0.16
CA ASP A 31 10.67 -1.25 1.08
C ASP A 31 11.48 -2.54 1.07
N SER A 32 12.78 -2.42 0.78
CA SER A 32 13.69 -3.57 0.70
C SER A 32 13.96 -4.22 2.06
N SER A 33 13.69 -3.54 3.18
CA SER A 33 13.93 -4.08 4.51
C SER A 33 12.86 -5.10 4.96
N SER A 34 11.64 -5.00 4.42
CA SER A 34 10.56 -5.98 4.61
C SER A 34 10.13 -6.65 3.32
N ASN A 35 10.87 -6.47 2.22
CA ASN A 35 10.50 -6.93 0.89
C ASN A 35 9.04 -6.55 0.52
N THR A 36 8.60 -5.36 0.91
CA THR A 36 7.21 -4.93 0.72
C THR A 36 7.10 -3.98 -0.47
N VAL A 37 6.26 -4.33 -1.45
CA VAL A 37 5.92 -3.48 -2.59
C VAL A 37 4.58 -2.83 -2.31
N SER A 38 4.53 -1.50 -2.33
CA SER A 38 3.32 -0.71 -2.06
C SER A 38 3.01 0.23 -3.23
N PHE A 39 1.74 0.34 -3.59
CA PHE A 39 1.31 1.20 -4.69
C PHE A 39 -0.16 1.62 -4.53
N SER A 40 -0.50 2.75 -5.13
CA SER A 40 -1.89 3.17 -5.33
C SER A 40 -2.30 2.82 -6.76
N THR A 41 -3.50 2.31 -6.93
CA THR A 41 -4.14 2.17 -8.23
C THR A 41 -5.08 3.34 -8.50
N LEU A 42 -5.48 3.49 -9.76
CA LEU A 42 -6.55 4.37 -10.20
C LEU A 42 -7.64 3.51 -10.84
N ILE A 43 -8.85 3.62 -10.28
CA ILE A 43 -10.09 3.15 -10.89
C ILE A 43 -10.59 4.32 -11.75
N PRO A 44 -10.64 4.19 -13.08
CA PRO A 44 -11.12 5.26 -13.94
C PRO A 44 -12.56 5.63 -13.56
N THR A 45 -12.79 6.91 -13.27
CA THR A 45 -14.15 7.46 -13.13
C THR A 45 -14.69 7.78 -14.52
N ALA A 46 -15.96 7.47 -14.76
CA ALA A 46 -16.64 7.86 -15.98
C ALA A 46 -17.05 9.35 -15.92
N ASN A 47 -16.70 10.09 -16.98
CA ASN A 47 -17.30 11.32 -17.52
C ASN A 47 -17.18 12.70 -16.84
N ASP A 48 -16.62 12.87 -15.63
CA ASP A 48 -16.44 14.24 -15.08
C ASP A 48 -14.97 14.58 -14.73
N PRO A 49 -14.27 15.36 -15.59
CA PRO A 49 -12.89 15.78 -15.36
C PRO A 49 -12.71 16.75 -14.18
N CYS A 50 -13.81 17.26 -13.60
CA CYS A 50 -13.80 18.14 -12.42
C CYS A 50 -14.03 17.38 -11.11
N THR A 51 -14.33 16.08 -11.14
CA THR A 51 -14.43 15.29 -9.91
C THR A 51 -13.05 15.03 -9.33
N THR A 52 -12.76 15.68 -8.20
CA THR A 52 -11.52 15.49 -7.42
C THR A 52 -11.45 14.12 -6.74
N SER A 53 -12.53 13.33 -6.81
CA SER A 53 -12.64 12.01 -6.18
C SER A 53 -12.17 10.90 -7.12
N SER A 54 -10.88 10.90 -7.46
CA SER A 54 -10.25 9.71 -8.04
C SER A 54 -10.41 8.55 -7.04
N SER A 55 -11.05 7.47 -7.48
CA SER A 55 -11.14 6.24 -6.71
C SER A 55 -9.99 5.32 -7.07
N GLY A 56 -9.60 4.46 -6.14
CA GLY A 56 -8.53 3.50 -6.36
C GLY A 56 -8.43 2.52 -5.22
N SER A 57 -7.29 1.87 -5.14
CA SER A 57 -6.92 0.96 -4.08
C SER A 57 -5.51 1.29 -3.61
N LEU A 58 -5.30 1.32 -2.30
CA LEU A 58 -3.96 1.24 -1.73
C LEU A 58 -3.64 -0.24 -1.48
N ILE A 59 -2.53 -0.72 -2.04
CA ILE A 59 -2.14 -2.13 -1.98
C ILE A 59 -0.71 -2.24 -1.45
N ALA A 60 -0.45 -3.21 -0.57
CA ALA A 60 0.89 -3.59 -0.12
C ALA A 60 1.06 -5.12 -0.15
N LEU A 61 2.06 -5.56 -0.91
CA LEU A 61 2.34 -6.96 -1.20
C LEU A 61 3.75 -7.35 -0.76
N ASP A 62 3.96 -8.63 -0.47
CA ASP A 62 5.28 -9.22 -0.43
C ASP A 62 5.86 -9.30 -1.85
N GLY A 63 7.05 -8.75 -2.05
CA GLY A 63 7.71 -8.65 -3.35
C GLY A 63 8.14 -9.99 -3.94
N ALA A 64 8.30 -11.03 -3.12
CA ALA A 64 8.69 -12.36 -3.58
C ALA A 64 7.47 -13.22 -3.97
N THR A 65 6.32 -13.00 -3.34
CA THR A 65 5.16 -13.91 -3.49
C THR A 65 3.93 -13.23 -4.13
N GLY A 66 3.84 -11.90 -4.08
CA GLY A 66 2.66 -11.16 -4.51
C GLY A 66 1.46 -11.29 -3.56
N THR A 67 1.63 -11.89 -2.38
CA THR A 67 0.59 -11.96 -1.34
C THR A 67 0.53 -10.68 -0.53
N ALA A 68 -0.47 -10.55 0.35
CA ALA A 68 -0.47 -9.52 1.39
C ALA A 68 0.88 -9.51 2.13
N ALA A 69 1.52 -8.35 2.23
CA ALA A 69 2.77 -8.22 2.96
C ALA A 69 2.57 -8.46 4.47
N TYR A 70 3.64 -8.86 5.14
CA TYR A 70 3.60 -9.12 6.58
C TYR A 70 3.27 -7.85 7.38
N GLY A 71 2.35 -7.95 8.34
CA GLY A 71 1.95 -6.81 9.18
C GLY A 71 1.10 -5.76 8.47
N VAL A 72 0.66 -6.01 7.24
CA VAL A 72 -0.26 -5.12 6.51
C VAL A 72 -1.65 -5.20 7.16
N SER A 73 -2.05 -4.11 7.82
CA SER A 73 -3.43 -3.86 8.25
C SER A 73 -3.99 -2.68 7.46
N ILE A 74 -4.01 -2.82 6.13
CA ILE A 74 -4.58 -1.77 5.27
C ILE A 74 -6.10 -1.87 5.32
N GLY A 75 -6.68 -0.92 6.04
CA GLY A 75 -8.12 -0.72 6.12
C GLY A 75 -8.87 -1.83 6.86
N THR A 76 -10.20 -1.74 6.81
CA THR A 76 -11.12 -2.71 7.40
C THR A 76 -11.90 -3.39 6.29
N SER A 77 -11.91 -4.72 6.25
CA SER A 77 -12.77 -5.45 5.33
C SER A 77 -14.22 -5.32 5.78
N THR A 78 -15.12 -4.91 4.88
CA THR A 78 -16.57 -5.04 5.10
C THR A 78 -17.09 -6.44 4.77
N TYR A 79 -16.22 -7.33 4.26
CA TYR A 79 -16.52 -8.72 3.93
C TYR A 79 -15.70 -9.69 4.79
N SER A 80 -16.28 -10.83 5.14
CA SER A 80 -15.56 -11.89 5.84
C SER A 80 -14.52 -12.50 4.91
N LEU A 81 -13.24 -12.39 5.26
CA LEU A 81 -12.19 -13.12 4.59
C LEU A 81 -12.29 -14.60 4.98
N GLY A 82 -12.20 -15.49 4.01
CA GLY A 82 -12.10 -16.91 4.29
C GLY A 82 -10.87 -17.25 5.14
N ASN A 83 -10.86 -18.43 5.76
CA ASN A 83 -9.70 -18.90 6.50
C ASN A 83 -8.44 -18.92 5.62
N GLY A 84 -7.33 -18.38 6.16
CA GLY A 84 -6.03 -18.35 5.49
C GLY A 84 -5.78 -17.16 4.56
N TYR A 85 -6.75 -16.24 4.43
CA TYR A 85 -6.63 -15.00 3.66
C TYR A 85 -6.36 -13.79 4.58
N THR A 86 -5.66 -12.80 4.05
CA THR A 86 -5.36 -11.52 4.72
C THR A 86 -5.54 -10.39 3.72
N LEU A 87 -6.01 -9.22 4.17
CA LEU A 87 -6.15 -8.05 3.30
C LEU A 87 -4.79 -7.58 2.82
N ALA A 88 -4.63 -7.51 1.51
CA ALA A 88 -3.47 -6.92 0.85
C ALA A 88 -3.66 -5.42 0.55
N GLY A 89 -4.88 -4.89 0.71
CA GLY A 89 -5.19 -3.52 0.35
C GLY A 89 -6.60 -3.09 0.73
N SER A 90 -6.90 -1.82 0.47
CA SER A 90 -8.20 -1.20 0.74
C SER A 90 -8.56 -0.23 -0.38
N ARG A 91 -9.86 -0.15 -0.68
CA ARG A 91 -10.41 0.85 -1.59
C ARG A 91 -10.29 2.23 -0.95
N VAL A 92 -9.83 3.20 -1.75
CA VAL A 92 -9.60 4.57 -1.32
C VAL A 92 -10.27 5.57 -2.27
N THR A 93 -10.62 6.73 -1.73
CA THR A 93 -10.84 7.96 -2.50
C THR A 93 -9.61 8.86 -2.40
N GLY A 94 -9.43 9.79 -3.35
CA GLY A 94 -8.22 10.62 -3.45
C GLY A 94 -7.03 9.85 -4.04
N ALA A 95 -7.29 8.82 -4.84
CA ALA A 95 -6.26 7.99 -5.46
C ALA A 95 -5.31 8.83 -6.33
N ALA A 96 -4.02 8.50 -6.29
CA ALA A 96 -3.04 9.19 -7.11
C ALA A 96 -3.31 8.92 -8.61
N THR A 97 -3.19 9.96 -9.44
CA THR A 97 -3.48 9.87 -10.88
C THR A 97 -2.22 9.74 -11.74
N SER A 98 -1.04 10.05 -11.18
CA SER A 98 0.27 9.91 -11.82
C SER A 98 1.41 10.06 -10.80
N GLY A 99 2.66 9.84 -11.22
CA GLY A 99 3.85 10.15 -10.42
C GLY A 99 4.33 8.99 -9.55
N ALA A 100 4.71 9.27 -8.31
CA ALA A 100 5.24 8.29 -7.36
C ALA A 100 4.41 8.23 -6.08
N LEU A 101 4.35 7.05 -5.44
CA LEU A 101 3.68 6.91 -4.15
C LEU A 101 4.53 7.55 -3.04
N SER A 102 4.09 8.71 -2.54
CA SER A 102 4.68 9.35 -1.36
C SER A 102 3.94 8.92 -0.11
N THR A 103 4.65 8.68 0.99
CA THR A 103 4.04 8.35 2.29
C THR A 103 4.67 9.13 3.44
N ALA A 104 3.87 9.40 4.46
CA ALA A 104 4.29 9.90 5.75
C ALA A 104 4.35 8.76 6.77
N ALA A 105 5.37 8.72 7.61
CA ALA A 105 5.46 7.72 8.68
C ALA A 105 4.74 8.20 9.95
N SER A 106 4.18 7.28 10.73
CA SER A 106 3.70 7.58 12.09
C SER A 106 4.83 8.10 12.98
N ILE A 107 4.48 8.90 13.99
CA ILE A 107 5.45 9.40 14.98
C ILE A 107 6.09 8.26 15.77
N SER A 108 5.31 7.23 16.14
CA SER A 108 5.84 6.02 16.79
C SER A 108 6.82 5.25 15.90
N GLY A 109 6.81 5.53 14.60
CA GLY A 109 7.31 4.63 13.59
C GLY A 109 6.44 3.37 13.48
N GLY A 110 6.69 2.58 12.45
CA GLY A 110 5.97 1.32 12.25
C GLY A 110 4.79 1.40 11.29
N MET A 111 4.30 2.58 10.91
CA MET A 111 3.23 2.73 9.91
C MET A 111 3.59 3.81 8.88
N ALA A 112 3.24 3.56 7.62
CA ALA A 112 3.28 4.53 6.53
C ALA A 112 1.86 4.84 6.05
N TYR A 113 1.59 6.11 5.78
CA TYR A 113 0.30 6.64 5.34
C TYR A 113 0.45 7.44 4.04
N PRO A 114 -0.29 7.12 2.97
CA PRO A 114 -0.35 7.96 1.79
C PRO A 114 -1.17 9.23 2.08
N PRO A 115 -0.65 10.42 1.76
CA PRO A 115 -1.35 11.67 1.98
C PRO A 115 -2.57 11.78 1.05
N GLY A 116 -3.66 12.36 1.54
CA GLY A 116 -4.86 12.66 0.75
C GLY A 116 -5.74 11.47 0.40
N GLN A 117 -5.37 10.25 0.81
CA GLN A 117 -6.19 9.07 0.60
C GLN A 117 -6.99 8.73 1.85
N VAL A 118 -8.26 8.40 1.68
CA VAL A 118 -9.14 7.92 2.76
C VAL A 118 -9.89 6.67 2.30
N ASN A 119 -10.09 5.74 3.22
CA ASN A 119 -10.86 4.53 2.99
C ASN A 119 -12.37 4.79 3.18
N ALA A 120 -13.19 3.74 3.04
CA ALA A 120 -14.65 3.83 3.19
C ALA A 120 -15.13 4.31 4.58
N SER A 121 -14.32 4.15 5.64
CA SER A 121 -14.66 4.67 6.98
C SER A 121 -14.21 6.12 7.18
N GLY A 122 -13.60 6.75 6.17
CA GLY A 122 -13.02 8.09 6.27
C GLY A 122 -11.66 8.13 6.94
N ALA A 123 -11.09 6.98 7.31
CA ALA A 123 -9.77 6.89 7.92
C ALA A 123 -8.67 6.85 6.85
N THR A 124 -7.48 7.38 7.16
CA THR A 124 -6.31 7.24 6.31
C THR A 124 -5.83 5.78 6.35
N PRO A 125 -5.81 5.06 5.21
CA PRO A 125 -5.26 3.72 5.16
C PRO A 125 -3.76 3.76 5.46
N GLY A 126 -3.24 2.77 6.17
CA GLY A 126 -1.82 2.67 6.46
C GLY A 126 -1.33 1.23 6.35
N TYR A 127 -0.03 1.08 6.15
CA TYR A 127 0.63 -0.22 6.15
C TYR A 127 1.85 -0.20 7.04
N SER A 128 2.17 -1.37 7.59
CA SER A 128 3.33 -1.51 8.45
C SER A 128 4.61 -1.26 7.67
N ILE A 129 5.53 -0.52 8.28
CA ILE A 129 6.91 -0.39 7.82
C ILE A 129 7.83 -0.88 8.93
N PRO A 130 8.78 -1.78 8.66
CA PRO A 130 9.62 -2.40 9.68
C PRO A 130 10.54 -1.38 10.38
N THR A 131 10.80 -0.23 9.74
CA THR A 131 11.68 0.79 10.29
C THR A 131 10.88 1.98 10.81
N ALA A 132 10.91 2.17 12.14
CA ALA A 132 10.64 3.46 12.73
C ALA A 132 11.71 4.44 12.23
N ARG A 133 11.38 5.28 11.24
CA ARG A 133 12.26 6.37 10.81
C ARG A 133 12.33 7.42 11.92
N ARG A 134 13.05 7.13 13.01
CA ARG A 134 13.44 8.10 14.03
C ARG A 134 14.32 9.15 13.36
N ARG A 135 13.71 10.16 12.75
CA ARG A 135 14.40 11.38 12.32
C ARG A 135 14.68 12.33 13.50
N SER A 136 14.81 11.80 14.72
CA SER A 136 15.33 12.57 15.84
C SER A 136 16.86 12.54 15.77
N TRP A 137 17.44 13.50 15.07
CA TRP A 137 18.87 13.74 15.17
C TRP A 137 19.10 14.46 16.50
N ARG A 138 19.64 13.74 17.49
CA ARG A 138 20.47 14.37 18.50
C ARG A 138 21.90 13.93 18.20
N VAL A 139 22.77 14.90 18.02
CA VAL A 139 24.21 14.70 18.03
C VAL A 139 24.54 13.96 19.33
N LEU A 140 25.21 12.81 19.23
CA LEU A 140 25.94 12.28 20.36
C LEU A 140 27.01 13.32 20.70
N ASN A 141 26.78 14.11 21.74
CA ASN A 141 27.83 14.90 22.34
C ASN A 141 28.82 13.91 22.96
N THR A 142 29.75 13.36 22.17
CA THR A 142 31.00 12.82 22.71
C THR A 142 31.90 14.01 23.01
N GLY A 143 31.57 14.71 24.10
CA GLY A 143 32.33 15.84 24.62
C GLY A 143 33.01 15.43 25.92
N TYR A 144 34.32 15.21 25.80
CA TYR A 144 35.37 14.99 26.81
C TYR A 144 35.33 13.69 27.63
#